data_AF-A0A1Y3EU31-F1
#
_entry.id   AF-A0A1Y3EU31-F1
#
_cell.length_a   1.000
_cell.length_b   1.000
_cell.length_c   1.000
_cell.angle_alpha   90.00
_cell.angle_beta   90.00
_cell.angle_gamma   90.00
#
_symmetry.space_group_name_H-M   'P 1'
#
loop_
_entity.id
_entity.type
_entity.pdbx_description
1 polymer ?
#
loop_
_entity_poly.entity_id
_entity_poly.type
_entity_poly.pdbx_seq_one_letter_code
_entity_poly.pdbx_strand_id
1 'polypeptide(L)'
;MLREKLSSEFDENTKTLQKGEASKLDKKMLREKLSSEFDENTKILQKGEASKLDNIDHSFESVGDILSEKTLKAIYDMGFKNMTEIQEKCIMKILNDASRDIVAVAKTGSGKTLAYLILAVEQLVLKKFSPDLGTGCIVVCPSREICIQTHQVMQEMLKYYDFTCAIVIGGCSRQREVEKLSAGATFVIGTPGRLLDHLEKLKCLIIDEFDRIIDTNLHREMMQILQLLPRKRQTMIFGATRSKLTSTFVKIALPNRPICVGKRDKVEEPTGKQQQQKRTETYHQFREQQSGLLLCTDVAARGLDFSGVDWIVQYDPPDDPNEYIHRVGRTARGEGTKGNAILILQPCEKRFLKHLKQASVFVRQYKFSWNKVADIQDRLENLINNEFFLCISAKEAFTGYVRAYESHHMKDVFNVRSLDIGMVSKSFGFRTPLYIDLGL
;
A
#
# COMPACT_ATOMS: atom_id res chain seq x y z
N MET A 1 34.59 17.99 5.88
CA MET A 1 35.26 18.73 6.98
C MET A 1 34.54 18.67 8.34
N LEU A 2 33.36 19.27 8.58
CA LEU A 2 32.72 19.20 9.92
C LEU A 2 32.19 17.79 10.28
N ARG A 3 31.59 17.10 9.30
CA ARG A 3 31.13 15.70 9.44
C ARG A 3 32.26 14.69 9.65
N GLU A 4 33.45 14.97 9.10
CA GLU A 4 34.61 14.08 9.23
C GLU A 4 35.27 14.24 10.60
N LYS A 5 35.35 15.47 11.15
CA LYS A 5 35.80 15.71 12.53
C LYS A 5 34.87 15.07 13.58
N LEU A 6 33.55 15.17 13.37
CA LEU A 6 32.57 14.57 14.26
C LEU A 6 32.60 13.03 14.21
N SER A 7 32.89 12.43 13.04
CA SER A 7 33.06 10.99 12.92
C SER A 7 34.35 10.50 13.59
N SER A 8 35.45 11.26 13.49
CA SER A 8 36.72 10.87 14.09
C SER A 8 36.73 10.97 15.62
N GLU A 9 36.08 11.99 16.20
CA GLU A 9 35.94 12.10 17.67
C GLU A 9 34.97 11.04 18.24
N PHE A 10 33.97 10.62 17.47
CA PHE A 10 33.05 9.55 17.87
C PHE A 10 33.73 8.17 17.84
N ASP A 11 34.60 7.93 16.86
CA ASP A 11 35.38 6.69 16.73
C ASP A 11 36.51 6.59 17.78
N GLU A 12 37.09 7.70 18.21
CA GLU A 12 38.05 7.69 19.34
C GLU A 12 37.36 7.41 20.68
N ASN A 13 36.24 8.07 20.97
CA ASN A 13 35.51 7.88 22.23
C ASN A 13 34.87 6.49 22.36
N THR A 14 34.50 5.85 21.24
CA THR A 14 33.99 4.46 21.23
C THR A 14 35.10 3.41 21.37
N LYS A 15 36.33 3.71 20.94
CA LYS A 15 37.49 2.84 21.16
C LYS A 15 37.91 2.79 22.63
N THR A 16 37.75 3.88 23.38
CA THR A 16 38.02 3.91 24.83
C THR A 16 37.04 3.04 25.64
N LEU A 17 35.83 2.79 25.10
CA LEU A 17 34.82 1.91 25.72
C LEU A 17 35.09 0.41 25.51
N GLN A 18 35.92 0.03 24.54
CA GLN A 18 36.23 -1.38 24.22
C GLN A 18 37.44 -1.94 24.96
N LYS A 19 38.25 -1.12 25.66
CA LYS A 19 39.30 -1.59 26.56
C LYS A 19 38.76 -1.58 28.00
N GLY A 20 38.40 -2.76 28.48
CA GLY A 20 37.56 -2.96 29.66
C GLY A 20 38.21 -2.70 31.02
N GLU A 21 38.51 -1.45 31.36
CA GLU A 21 38.87 -1.04 32.73
C GLU A 21 38.29 0.35 33.09
N ALA A 22 36.95 0.47 33.16
CA ALA A 22 36.29 1.65 33.73
C ALA A 22 35.15 1.24 34.66
N SER A 23 35.13 1.80 35.86
CA SER A 23 34.21 1.43 36.93
C SER A 23 32.74 1.76 36.57
N LYS A 24 31.78 1.10 37.23
CA LYS A 24 30.34 1.35 37.02
C LYS A 24 29.92 2.81 37.25
N LEU A 25 30.67 3.56 38.07
CA LEU A 25 30.41 4.96 38.37
C LEU A 25 30.85 5.87 37.20
N ASP A 26 32.00 5.57 36.59
CA ASP A 26 32.55 6.32 35.45
C ASP A 26 31.69 6.19 34.20
N LYS A 27 31.14 5.00 33.95
CA LYS A 27 30.24 4.75 32.81
C LYS A 27 28.91 5.52 32.93
N LYS A 28 28.45 5.82 34.15
CA LYS A 28 27.20 6.58 34.36
C LYS A 28 27.43 8.08 34.14
N MET A 29 28.51 8.63 34.70
CA MET A 29 28.89 10.04 34.48
C MET A 29 29.21 10.33 33.01
N LEU A 30 29.88 9.42 32.31
CA LEU A 30 30.18 9.60 30.89
C LEU A 30 28.90 9.60 30.02
N ARG A 31 27.90 8.80 30.40
CA ARG A 31 26.61 8.71 29.69
C ARG A 31 25.73 9.93 29.92
N GLU A 32 25.77 10.50 31.13
CA GLU A 32 25.09 11.76 31.45
C GLU A 32 25.77 12.95 30.75
N LYS A 33 27.11 13.01 30.69
CA LYS A 33 27.84 14.03 29.90
C LYS A 33 27.56 13.93 28.40
N LEU A 34 27.56 12.72 27.83
CA LEU A 34 27.22 12.49 26.44
C LEU A 34 25.76 12.87 26.15
N SER A 35 24.83 12.63 27.08
CA SER A 35 23.43 13.06 26.93
C SER A 35 23.29 14.58 26.98
N SER A 36 24.00 15.25 27.89
CA SER A 36 23.93 16.71 28.01
C SER A 36 24.58 17.42 26.81
N GLU A 37 25.73 16.95 26.32
CA GLU A 37 26.36 17.51 25.12
C GLU A 37 25.53 17.23 23.86
N PHE A 38 24.79 16.11 23.80
CA PHE A 38 23.87 15.81 22.70
C PHE A 38 22.63 16.71 22.74
N ASP A 39 22.09 16.98 23.93
CA ASP A 39 20.95 17.89 24.15
C ASP A 39 21.30 19.36 23.90
N GLU A 40 22.54 19.76 24.20
CA GLU A 40 23.03 21.13 23.95
C GLU A 40 23.36 21.34 22.46
N ASN A 41 24.00 20.37 21.80
CA ASN A 41 24.25 20.40 20.36
C ASN A 41 22.96 20.29 19.53
N THR A 42 21.96 19.53 19.99
CA THR A 42 20.62 19.51 19.33
C THR A 42 19.85 20.80 19.53
N LYS A 43 20.00 21.50 20.66
CA LYS A 43 19.45 22.86 20.84
C LYS A 43 20.16 23.90 19.97
N ILE A 44 21.48 23.77 19.75
CA ILE A 44 22.25 24.64 18.84
C ILE A 44 21.87 24.36 17.37
N LEU A 45 21.64 23.11 17.00
CA LEU A 45 21.10 22.72 15.67
C LEU A 45 19.66 23.24 15.46
N GLN A 46 18.79 23.13 16.46
CA GLN A 46 17.41 23.64 16.38
C GLN A 46 17.33 25.17 16.34
N LYS A 47 18.23 25.90 17.01
CA LYS A 47 18.30 27.37 16.91
C LYS A 47 19.04 27.86 15.67
N GLY A 48 19.99 27.09 15.14
CA GLY A 48 20.76 27.42 13.93
C GLY A 48 20.04 27.11 12.61
N GLU A 49 19.09 26.16 12.60
CA GLU A 49 18.29 25.82 11.41
C GLU A 49 16.98 26.61 11.31
N ALA A 50 16.43 27.09 12.43
CA ALA A 50 15.21 27.91 12.43
C ALA A 50 15.40 29.31 11.82
N SER A 51 16.64 29.79 11.67
CA SER A 51 16.95 31.10 11.06
C SER A 51 17.40 31.02 9.59
N LYS A 52 17.43 29.83 8.99
CA LYS A 52 17.88 29.61 7.59
C LYS A 52 16.83 29.03 6.64
N LEU A 53 15.58 28.84 7.08
CA LEU A 53 14.54 28.17 6.29
C LEU A 53 13.36 29.05 5.82
N ASP A 54 13.46 30.37 5.93
CA ASP A 54 12.39 31.30 5.52
C ASP A 54 12.56 31.95 4.14
N ASN A 55 13.53 31.50 3.32
CA ASN A 55 13.70 31.98 1.93
C ASN A 55 13.84 30.82 0.94
N ILE A 56 12.83 29.97 0.82
CA ILE A 56 12.72 29.07 -0.35
C ILE A 56 11.99 29.85 -1.44
N ASP A 57 12.66 30.09 -2.57
CA ASP A 57 12.05 30.74 -3.72
C ASP A 57 11.08 29.77 -4.40
N HIS A 58 9.77 30.01 -4.18
CA HIS A 58 8.69 29.23 -4.77
C HIS A 58 8.35 29.65 -6.21
N SER A 59 9.13 30.53 -6.84
CA SER A 59 8.96 30.90 -8.24
C SER A 59 9.17 29.71 -9.19
N PHE A 60 8.55 29.71 -10.36
CA PHE A 60 8.91 28.74 -11.41
C PHE A 60 10.31 29.00 -11.99
N GLU A 61 10.92 30.17 -11.76
CA GLU A 61 12.29 30.49 -12.17
C GLU A 61 13.31 29.64 -11.40
N SER A 62 13.03 29.35 -10.12
CA SER A 62 13.93 28.54 -9.27
C SER A 62 14.09 27.10 -9.75
N VAL A 63 13.19 26.62 -10.61
CA VAL A 63 13.24 25.29 -11.25
C VAL A 63 13.61 25.36 -12.73
N GLY A 64 14.18 26.50 -13.17
CA GLY A 64 14.57 26.76 -14.55
C GLY A 64 15.57 25.77 -15.13
N ASP A 65 16.46 25.23 -14.30
CA ASP A 65 17.42 24.20 -14.71
C ASP A 65 16.79 22.79 -14.85
N ILE A 66 15.55 22.62 -14.39
CA ILE A 66 14.82 21.34 -14.34
C ILE A 66 13.82 21.24 -15.49
N LEU A 67 13.08 22.33 -15.71
CA LEU A 67 12.03 22.41 -16.70
C LEU A 67 12.59 22.98 -18.00
N SER A 68 12.12 22.47 -19.13
CA SER A 68 12.52 23.04 -20.41
C SER A 68 11.98 24.47 -20.59
N GLU A 69 12.71 25.29 -21.36
CA GLU A 69 12.32 26.68 -21.65
C GLU A 69 10.91 26.79 -22.23
N LYS A 70 10.51 25.82 -23.07
CA LYS A 70 9.17 25.73 -23.67
C LYS A 70 8.08 25.54 -22.61
N THR A 71 8.32 24.68 -21.62
CA THR A 71 7.40 24.46 -20.49
C THR A 71 7.27 25.71 -19.64
N LEU A 72 8.39 26.34 -19.26
CA LEU A 72 8.38 27.56 -18.45
C LEU A 72 7.63 28.68 -19.16
N LYS A 73 7.87 28.86 -20.46
CA LYS A 73 7.17 29.85 -21.28
C LYS A 73 5.66 29.61 -21.30
N ALA A 74 5.22 28.37 -21.46
CA ALA A 74 3.79 28.04 -21.42
C ALA A 74 3.18 28.36 -20.04
N ILE A 75 3.87 28.02 -18.95
CA ILE A 75 3.42 28.30 -17.57
C ILE A 75 3.28 29.82 -17.33
N TYR A 76 4.22 30.63 -17.81
CA TYR A 76 4.16 32.08 -17.67
C TYR A 76 3.05 32.72 -18.51
N ASP A 77 2.82 32.23 -19.72
CA ASP A 77 1.71 32.67 -20.58
C ASP A 77 0.34 32.40 -19.94
N MET A 78 0.23 31.32 -19.16
CA MET A 78 -0.95 31.01 -18.35
C MET A 78 -1.08 31.90 -17.10
N GLY A 79 -0.11 32.76 -16.82
CA GLY A 79 -0.12 33.70 -15.70
C GLY A 79 0.41 33.14 -14.37
N PHE A 80 0.99 31.93 -14.37
CA PHE A 80 1.53 31.34 -13.15
C PHE A 80 2.98 31.78 -12.92
N LYS A 81 3.22 32.54 -11.85
CA LYS A 81 4.57 32.97 -11.44
C LYS A 81 5.18 32.08 -10.36
N ASN A 82 4.36 31.64 -9.42
CA ASN A 82 4.78 30.87 -8.25
C ASN A 82 4.12 29.49 -8.23
N MET A 83 4.87 28.50 -7.78
CA MET A 83 4.41 27.14 -7.54
C MET A 83 3.59 27.02 -6.26
N THR A 84 2.64 26.09 -6.26
CA THR A 84 2.05 25.59 -5.02
C THR A 84 2.94 24.52 -4.37
N GLU A 85 2.74 24.26 -3.08
CA GLU A 85 3.50 23.25 -2.33
C GLU A 85 3.52 21.86 -3.00
N ILE A 86 2.40 21.44 -3.61
CA ILE A 86 2.33 20.15 -4.30
C ILE A 86 3.07 20.18 -5.64
N GLN A 87 3.03 21.31 -6.37
CA GLN A 87 3.73 21.47 -7.64
C GLN A 87 5.24 21.42 -7.43
N GLU A 88 5.77 22.24 -6.51
CA GLU A 88 7.19 22.25 -6.16
C GLU A 88 7.66 20.86 -5.75
N LYS A 89 6.96 20.22 -4.80
CA LYS A 89 7.34 18.89 -4.33
C LYS A 89 7.27 17.82 -5.42
N CYS A 90 6.35 17.91 -6.38
CA CYS A 90 6.27 16.96 -7.49
C CYS A 90 7.38 17.22 -8.53
N ILE A 91 7.60 18.48 -8.92
CA ILE A 91 8.60 18.88 -9.92
C ILE A 91 10.00 18.51 -9.44
N MET A 92 10.33 18.78 -8.17
CA MET A 92 11.62 18.40 -7.59
C MET A 92 11.87 16.87 -7.56
N LYS A 93 10.84 16.03 -7.73
CA LYS A 93 11.03 14.57 -7.85
C LYS A 93 11.47 14.13 -9.24
N ILE A 94 11.20 14.91 -10.29
CA ILE A 94 11.72 14.64 -11.65
C ILE A 94 13.24 14.52 -11.62
N LEU A 95 13.91 15.45 -10.92
CA LEU A 95 15.37 15.48 -10.77
C LEU A 95 15.95 14.22 -10.14
N ASN A 96 15.22 13.64 -9.19
CA ASN A 96 15.77 12.60 -8.32
C ASN A 96 15.63 11.21 -8.94
N ASP A 97 14.51 10.92 -9.61
CA ASP A 97 14.29 9.62 -10.25
C ASP A 97 13.07 9.59 -11.18
N ALA A 98 13.28 9.82 -12.48
CA ALA A 98 12.23 9.73 -13.50
C ALA A 98 11.66 8.32 -13.73
N SER A 99 12.24 7.28 -13.12
CA SER A 99 11.78 5.89 -13.24
C SER A 99 10.76 5.48 -12.17
N ARG A 100 10.61 6.29 -11.11
CA ARG A 100 9.75 5.96 -9.98
C ARG A 100 8.33 6.46 -10.16
N ASP A 101 7.38 5.66 -9.71
CA ASP A 101 5.98 6.05 -9.69
C ASP A 101 5.72 7.12 -8.62
N ILE A 102 4.63 7.87 -8.78
CA ILE A 102 4.31 8.99 -7.90
C ILE A 102 2.92 8.80 -7.30
N VAL A 103 2.79 9.00 -6.00
CA VAL A 103 1.49 9.07 -5.32
C VAL A 103 1.42 10.41 -4.61
N ALA A 104 0.61 11.32 -5.16
CA ALA A 104 0.49 12.69 -4.69
C ALA A 104 -0.86 12.91 -4.00
N VAL A 105 -0.80 13.38 -2.75
CA VAL A 105 -2.00 13.64 -1.93
C VAL A 105 -2.06 15.11 -1.54
N ALA A 106 -3.10 15.79 -2.01
CA ALA A 106 -3.34 17.18 -1.65
C ALA A 106 -4.83 17.52 -1.76
N LYS A 107 -5.28 18.52 -0.98
CA LYS A 107 -6.67 19.02 -1.02
C LYS A 107 -7.11 19.48 -2.41
N THR A 108 -8.41 19.52 -2.67
CA THR A 108 -8.95 20.12 -3.91
C THR A 108 -8.53 21.58 -4.03
N GLY A 109 -8.28 22.05 -5.26
CA GLY A 109 -7.80 23.41 -5.52
C GLY A 109 -6.32 23.67 -5.18
N SER A 110 -5.53 22.65 -4.85
CA SER A 110 -4.09 22.80 -4.56
C SER A 110 -3.19 22.89 -5.79
N GLY A 111 -3.74 22.89 -7.01
CA GLY A 111 -2.95 22.94 -8.25
C GLY A 111 -2.37 21.59 -8.71
N LYS A 112 -2.96 20.47 -8.28
CA LYS A 112 -2.56 19.09 -8.68
C LYS A 112 -2.52 18.90 -10.20
N THR A 113 -3.51 19.46 -10.91
CA THR A 113 -3.63 19.36 -12.37
C THR A 113 -2.37 19.86 -13.06
N LEU A 114 -1.97 21.10 -12.79
CA LEU A 114 -0.76 21.66 -13.38
C LEU A 114 0.49 20.86 -12.96
N ALA A 115 0.56 20.37 -11.72
CA ALA A 115 1.68 19.57 -11.25
C ALA A 115 1.90 18.32 -12.12
N TYR A 116 0.87 17.49 -12.34
CA TYR A 116 1.05 16.27 -13.14
C TYR A 116 1.21 16.54 -14.63
N LEU A 117 0.62 17.62 -15.16
CA LEU A 117 0.75 17.96 -16.56
C LEU A 117 2.17 18.39 -16.90
N ILE A 118 2.80 19.22 -16.04
CA ILE A 118 4.23 19.56 -16.16
C ILE A 118 5.07 18.29 -16.16
N LEU A 119 4.83 17.40 -15.19
CA LEU A 119 5.56 16.13 -15.09
C LEU A 119 5.38 15.27 -16.35
N ALA A 120 4.18 15.19 -16.91
CA ALA A 120 3.90 14.38 -18.10
C ALA A 120 4.61 14.90 -19.35
N VAL A 121 4.58 16.22 -19.57
CA VAL A 121 5.26 16.87 -20.70
C VAL A 121 6.77 16.66 -20.58
N GLU A 122 7.35 17.00 -19.44
CA GLU A 122 8.79 16.86 -19.22
C GLU A 122 9.27 15.40 -19.33
N GLN A 123 8.46 14.43 -18.87
CA GLN A 123 8.78 13.01 -19.05
C GLN A 123 8.92 12.60 -20.52
N LEU A 124 8.07 13.13 -21.41
CA LEU A 124 8.17 12.85 -22.84
C LEU A 124 9.34 13.59 -23.49
N VAL A 125 9.58 14.85 -23.09
CA VAL A 125 10.73 15.65 -23.55
C VAL A 125 12.06 15.00 -23.16
N LEU A 126 12.24 14.64 -21.88
CA LEU A 126 13.44 13.97 -21.38
C LEU A 126 13.71 12.63 -22.07
N LYS A 127 12.64 11.91 -22.44
CA LYS A 127 12.73 10.63 -23.16
C LYS A 127 12.85 10.80 -24.68
N LYS A 128 12.93 12.04 -25.19
CA LYS A 128 12.99 12.37 -26.62
C LYS A 128 11.87 11.67 -27.41
N PHE A 129 10.65 11.68 -26.86
CA PHE A 129 9.51 11.01 -27.46
C PHE A 129 9.12 11.71 -28.77
N SER A 130 9.04 10.97 -29.88
CA SER A 130 8.56 11.50 -31.16
C SER A 130 7.02 11.39 -31.25
N PRO A 131 6.30 12.46 -31.67
CA PRO A 131 4.85 12.42 -31.88
C PRO A 131 4.40 11.28 -32.82
N ASP A 132 5.21 10.91 -33.81
CA ASP A 132 4.92 9.83 -34.78
C ASP A 132 4.83 8.44 -34.13
N LEU A 133 5.31 8.31 -32.88
CA LEU A 133 5.16 7.09 -32.11
C LEU A 133 3.73 6.90 -31.58
N GLY A 134 2.87 7.91 -31.66
CA GLY A 134 1.50 7.88 -31.16
C GLY A 134 1.41 8.29 -29.69
N THR A 135 0.61 7.57 -28.90
CA THR A 135 0.30 7.97 -27.52
C THR A 135 1.44 7.66 -26.55
N GLY A 136 2.05 8.73 -26.02
CA GLY A 136 3.09 8.68 -25.00
C GLY A 136 2.56 8.81 -23.57
N CYS A 137 1.41 9.47 -23.39
CA CYS A 137 0.82 9.66 -22.07
C CYS A 137 -0.71 9.58 -22.07
N ILE A 138 -1.27 8.96 -21.03
CA ILE A 138 -2.70 8.87 -20.79
C ILE A 138 -3.03 9.49 -19.44
N VAL A 139 -4.05 10.34 -19.41
CA VAL A 139 -4.64 10.88 -18.18
C VAL A 139 -6.05 10.34 -18.03
N VAL A 140 -6.31 9.65 -16.94
CA VAL A 140 -7.63 9.17 -16.58
C VAL A 140 -8.24 10.10 -15.55
N CYS A 141 -9.44 10.60 -15.84
CA CYS A 141 -10.25 11.40 -14.91
C CYS A 141 -11.60 10.73 -14.64
N PRO A 142 -12.25 10.97 -13.48
CA PRO A 142 -13.48 10.28 -13.10
C PRO A 142 -14.73 10.80 -13.81
N SER A 143 -14.70 12.01 -14.36
CA SER A 143 -15.88 12.64 -14.99
C SER A 143 -15.53 13.38 -16.29
N ARG A 144 -16.56 13.64 -17.11
CA ARG A 144 -16.40 14.34 -18.40
C ARG A 144 -15.95 15.78 -18.21
N GLU A 145 -16.49 16.43 -17.19
CA GLU A 145 -16.22 17.83 -16.84
C GLU A 145 -14.74 18.00 -16.47
N ILE A 146 -14.18 17.07 -15.70
CA ILE A 146 -12.77 17.08 -15.32
C ILE A 146 -11.89 16.82 -16.55
N CYS A 147 -12.25 15.86 -17.41
CA CYS A 147 -11.50 15.63 -18.66
C CYS A 147 -11.42 16.90 -19.52
N ILE A 148 -12.54 17.63 -19.67
CA ILE A 148 -12.59 18.87 -20.47
C ILE A 148 -11.69 19.94 -19.85
N GLN A 149 -11.75 20.12 -18.53
CA GLN A 149 -10.90 21.09 -17.82
C GLN A 149 -9.42 20.74 -17.96
N THR A 150 -9.04 19.48 -17.73
CA THR A 150 -7.66 19.01 -17.88
C THR A 150 -7.17 19.17 -19.32
N HIS A 151 -8.03 18.93 -20.32
CA HIS A 151 -7.68 19.13 -21.72
C HIS A 151 -7.40 20.59 -22.06
N GLN A 152 -8.19 21.53 -21.56
CA GLN A 152 -7.96 22.97 -21.78
C GLN A 152 -6.60 23.39 -21.21
N VAL A 153 -6.28 22.95 -19.98
CA VAL A 153 -4.98 23.24 -19.36
C VAL A 153 -3.83 22.60 -20.17
N MET A 154 -4.02 21.36 -20.64
CA MET A 154 -3.02 20.70 -21.49
C MET A 154 -2.78 21.44 -22.81
N GLN A 155 -3.82 22.00 -23.45
CA GLN A 155 -3.66 22.76 -24.70
C GLN A 155 -2.75 23.98 -24.53
N GLU A 156 -2.93 24.73 -23.45
CA GLU A 156 -2.05 25.87 -23.12
C GLU A 156 -0.61 25.39 -22.84
N MET A 157 -0.45 24.30 -22.09
CA MET A 157 0.87 23.69 -21.81
C MET A 157 1.61 23.24 -23.08
N LEU A 158 0.87 22.79 -24.10
CA LEU A 158 1.43 22.28 -25.36
C LEU A 158 1.68 23.36 -26.42
N LYS A 159 1.37 24.63 -26.15
CA LYS A 159 1.48 25.75 -27.11
C LYS A 159 2.82 25.86 -27.84
N TYR A 160 3.92 25.41 -27.22
CA TYR A 160 5.28 25.48 -27.78
C TYR A 160 5.86 24.11 -28.20
N TYR A 161 5.02 23.08 -28.23
CA TYR A 161 5.38 21.70 -28.56
C TYR A 161 4.62 21.20 -29.79
N ASP A 162 5.23 20.27 -30.52
CA ASP A 162 4.59 19.55 -31.62
C ASP A 162 3.75 18.36 -31.13
N PHE A 163 3.49 18.29 -29.82
CA PHE A 163 2.65 17.27 -29.23
C PHE A 163 1.18 17.62 -29.35
N THR A 164 0.37 16.60 -29.61
CA THR A 164 -1.08 16.72 -29.74
C THR A 164 -1.78 16.12 -28.54
N CYS A 165 -2.95 16.64 -28.19
CA CYS A 165 -3.79 16.11 -27.11
C CYS A 165 -5.20 15.82 -27.61
N ALA A 166 -5.65 14.57 -27.44
CA ALA A 166 -7.01 14.14 -27.73
C ALA A 166 -7.80 13.91 -26.43
N ILE A 167 -9.11 14.14 -26.51
CA ILE A 167 -10.05 13.85 -25.42
C ILE A 167 -11.01 12.73 -25.83
N VAL A 168 -11.21 11.77 -24.93
CA VAL A 168 -12.06 10.58 -25.14
C VAL A 168 -13.03 10.45 -23.98
N ILE A 169 -14.28 10.86 -24.19
CA ILE A 169 -15.30 10.94 -23.15
C ILE A 169 -16.64 10.42 -23.67
N GLY A 170 -17.43 9.77 -22.80
CA GLY A 170 -18.76 9.29 -23.17
C GLY A 170 -19.66 10.40 -23.75
N GLY A 171 -20.63 10.02 -24.59
CA GLY A 171 -21.58 10.96 -25.20
C GLY A 171 -21.12 11.58 -26.52
N CYS A 172 -19.86 11.37 -26.93
CA CYS A 172 -19.37 11.71 -28.26
C CYS A 172 -19.50 10.54 -29.24
N SER A 173 -19.66 10.85 -30.53
CA SER A 173 -19.72 9.86 -31.61
C SER A 173 -18.38 9.12 -31.72
N ARG A 174 -18.38 7.79 -31.64
CA ARG A 174 -17.17 6.95 -31.77
C ARG A 174 -16.38 7.23 -33.05
N GLN A 175 -17.07 7.55 -34.15
CA GLN A 175 -16.44 7.89 -35.44
C GLN A 175 -15.44 9.05 -35.31
N ARG A 176 -15.86 10.16 -34.68
CA ARG A 176 -15.01 11.35 -34.46
C ARG A 176 -13.90 11.10 -33.45
N GLU A 177 -14.10 10.20 -32.48
CA GLU A 177 -13.04 9.79 -31.53
C GLU A 177 -11.96 9.02 -32.27
N VAL A 178 -12.34 8.04 -33.09
CA VAL A 178 -11.43 7.24 -33.91
C VAL A 178 -10.68 8.13 -34.90
N GLU A 179 -11.34 9.06 -35.59
CA GLU A 179 -10.67 10.00 -36.51
C GLU A 179 -9.59 10.84 -35.79
N LYS A 180 -9.89 11.36 -34.59
CA LYS A 180 -8.92 12.15 -33.80
C LYS A 180 -7.77 11.32 -33.27
N LEU A 181 -8.02 10.07 -32.87
CA LEU A 181 -6.96 9.16 -32.42
C LEU A 181 -6.10 8.66 -33.59
N SER A 182 -6.72 8.41 -34.75
CA SER A 182 -6.06 8.01 -36.00
C SER A 182 -5.16 9.11 -36.55
N ALA A 183 -5.48 10.38 -36.27
CA ALA A 183 -4.63 11.52 -36.61
C ALA A 183 -3.33 11.59 -35.78
N GLY A 184 -3.17 10.72 -34.77
CA GLY A 184 -1.98 10.68 -33.91
C GLY A 184 -2.09 11.64 -32.74
N ALA A 185 -2.41 11.12 -31.55
CA ALA A 185 -2.47 11.87 -30.30
C ALA A 185 -1.32 11.48 -29.37
N THR A 186 -0.42 12.42 -29.06
CA THR A 186 0.67 12.18 -28.08
C THR A 186 0.14 12.02 -26.66
N PHE A 187 -0.84 12.85 -26.29
CA PHE A 187 -1.55 12.81 -25.02
C PHE A 187 -3.01 12.43 -25.24
N VAL A 188 -3.53 11.53 -24.40
CA VAL A 188 -4.95 11.18 -24.40
C VAL A 188 -5.52 11.39 -23.01
N ILE A 189 -6.60 12.17 -22.92
CA ILE A 189 -7.33 12.43 -21.68
C ILE A 189 -8.70 11.80 -21.78
N GLY A 190 -9.11 10.99 -20.81
CA GLY A 190 -10.42 10.35 -20.93
C GLY A 190 -10.95 9.66 -19.69
N THR A 191 -12.18 9.18 -19.83
CA THR A 191 -12.84 8.34 -18.83
C THR A 191 -12.51 6.85 -19.08
N PRO A 192 -12.42 6.02 -18.03
CA PRO A 192 -11.97 4.63 -18.15
C PRO A 192 -12.63 3.81 -19.27
N GLY A 193 -13.97 3.83 -19.36
CA GLY A 193 -14.73 2.97 -20.28
C GLY A 193 -14.55 3.22 -21.78
N ARG A 194 -13.75 4.22 -22.20
CA ARG A 194 -13.50 4.53 -23.62
C ARG A 194 -12.02 4.59 -24.00
N LEU A 195 -11.10 4.35 -23.08
CA LEU A 195 -9.66 4.42 -23.33
C LEU A 195 -9.10 3.08 -23.83
N LEU A 196 -9.41 2.70 -25.07
CA LEU A 196 -8.92 1.46 -25.66
C LEU A 196 -8.64 1.67 -27.15
N ASP A 197 -7.42 1.30 -27.58
CA ASP A 197 -7.00 0.95 -28.96
C ASP A 197 -5.61 1.47 -29.42
N HIS A 198 -4.85 2.23 -28.61
CA HIS A 198 -3.52 2.74 -29.03
C HIS A 198 -2.44 2.77 -27.91
N LEU A 199 -2.19 1.64 -27.24
CA LEU A 199 -1.52 1.63 -25.92
C LEU A 199 -0.05 1.16 -25.92
N GLU A 200 0.52 0.75 -27.04
CA GLU A 200 1.79 -0.01 -27.07
C GLU A 200 3.04 0.79 -26.64
N LYS A 201 3.06 2.11 -26.86
CA LYS A 201 4.26 2.94 -26.63
C LYS A 201 4.17 3.88 -25.41
N LEU A 202 3.18 3.65 -24.55
CA LEU A 202 2.91 4.49 -23.38
C LEU A 202 4.15 4.63 -22.46
N LYS A 203 4.49 5.86 -22.09
CA LYS A 203 5.57 6.19 -21.15
C LYS A 203 5.04 6.62 -19.78
N CYS A 204 3.87 7.24 -19.74
CA CYS A 204 3.29 7.81 -18.54
C CYS A 204 1.79 7.52 -18.45
N LEU A 205 1.33 7.02 -17.30
CA LEU A 205 -0.07 6.93 -16.93
C LEU A 205 -0.34 7.88 -15.76
N ILE A 206 -1.35 8.73 -15.87
CA ILE A 206 -1.84 9.57 -14.77
C ILE A 206 -3.25 9.15 -14.40
N ILE A 207 -3.50 9.01 -13.10
CA ILE A 207 -4.82 8.75 -12.53
C ILE A 207 -5.16 9.94 -11.63
N ASP A 208 -6.07 10.80 -12.09
CA ASP A 208 -6.51 11.99 -11.35
C ASP A 208 -7.77 11.70 -10.53
N GLU A 209 -7.92 12.43 -9.43
CA GLU A 209 -9.00 12.26 -8.45
C GLU A 209 -9.26 10.80 -8.07
N PHE A 210 -8.19 10.09 -7.72
CA PHE A 210 -8.21 8.65 -7.45
C PHE A 210 -9.30 8.23 -6.45
N ASP A 211 -9.52 9.03 -5.40
CA ASP A 211 -10.56 8.76 -4.41
C ASP A 211 -11.96 8.63 -5.05
N ARG A 212 -12.25 9.50 -6.03
CA ARG A 212 -13.53 9.46 -6.75
C ARG A 212 -13.63 8.26 -7.68
N ILE A 213 -12.53 7.85 -8.32
CA ILE A 213 -12.51 6.63 -9.15
C ILE A 213 -12.85 5.40 -8.31
N ILE A 214 -12.34 5.33 -7.08
CA ILE A 214 -12.70 4.25 -6.15
C ILE A 214 -14.16 4.36 -5.71
N ASP A 215 -14.60 5.55 -5.26
CA ASP A 215 -15.94 5.76 -4.72
C ASP A 215 -17.07 5.55 -5.73
N THR A 216 -16.81 5.83 -6.99
CA THR A 216 -17.77 5.69 -8.10
C THR A 216 -17.76 4.30 -8.74
N ASN A 217 -17.01 3.35 -8.18
CA ASN A 217 -16.82 2.00 -8.72
C ASN A 217 -16.19 1.92 -10.11
N LEU A 218 -15.61 3.02 -10.62
CA LEU A 218 -14.88 3.06 -11.91
C LEU A 218 -13.55 2.29 -11.89
N HIS A 219 -13.17 1.74 -10.73
CA HIS A 219 -11.97 0.95 -10.57
C HIS A 219 -11.98 -0.32 -11.43
N ARG A 220 -13.15 -0.88 -11.76
CA ARG A 220 -13.26 -2.11 -12.57
C ARG A 220 -12.82 -1.87 -14.01
N GLU A 221 -13.33 -0.82 -14.63
CA GLU A 221 -12.92 -0.35 -15.96
C GLU A 221 -11.44 0.04 -15.97
N MET A 222 -10.96 0.66 -14.89
CA MET A 222 -9.54 0.96 -14.74
C MET A 222 -8.65 -0.28 -14.74
N MET A 223 -9.10 -1.39 -14.14
CA MET A 223 -8.34 -2.63 -14.20
C MET A 223 -8.24 -3.19 -15.61
N GLN A 224 -9.30 -3.07 -16.42
CA GLN A 224 -9.26 -3.48 -17.83
C GLN A 224 -8.23 -2.66 -18.60
N ILE A 225 -8.17 -1.35 -18.36
CA ILE A 225 -7.12 -0.49 -18.94
C ILE A 225 -5.73 -0.96 -18.48
N LEU A 226 -5.51 -1.09 -17.18
CA LEU A 226 -4.21 -1.45 -16.62
C LEU A 226 -3.68 -2.80 -17.13
N GLN A 227 -4.56 -3.75 -17.44
CA GLN A 227 -4.20 -5.04 -18.04
C GLN A 227 -3.66 -4.93 -19.47
N LEU A 228 -4.07 -3.90 -20.20
CA LEU A 228 -3.68 -3.67 -21.60
C LEU A 228 -2.48 -2.71 -21.72
N LEU A 229 -2.19 -1.95 -20.66
CA LEU A 229 -1.07 -1.02 -20.64
C LEU A 229 0.28 -1.73 -20.49
N PRO A 230 1.35 -1.24 -21.17
CA PRO A 230 2.68 -1.80 -21.04
C PRO A 230 3.20 -1.62 -19.61
N ARG A 231 3.89 -2.65 -19.08
CA ARG A 231 4.48 -2.60 -17.72
C ARG A 231 5.60 -1.57 -17.59
N LYS A 232 6.36 -1.33 -18.67
CA LYS A 232 7.46 -0.36 -18.70
C LYS A 232 6.92 1.05 -18.94
N ARG A 233 6.29 1.61 -17.89
CA ARG A 233 5.77 2.98 -17.84
C ARG A 233 5.98 3.55 -16.43
N GLN A 234 5.94 4.86 -16.30
CA GLN A 234 5.75 5.51 -15.01
C GLN A 234 4.26 5.71 -14.76
N THR A 235 3.79 5.48 -13.54
CA THR A 235 2.41 5.77 -13.14
C THR A 235 2.39 6.84 -12.06
N MET A 236 1.46 7.80 -12.18
CA MET A 236 1.27 8.87 -11.22
C MET A 236 -0.19 8.89 -10.76
N ILE A 237 -0.41 8.74 -9.45
CA ILE A 237 -1.74 8.75 -8.85
C ILE A 237 -1.90 10.04 -8.04
N PHE A 238 -2.94 10.81 -8.34
CA PHE A 238 -3.28 12.04 -7.65
C PHE A 238 -4.62 11.89 -6.92
N GLY A 239 -4.62 12.23 -5.63
CA GLY A 239 -5.80 12.13 -4.78
C GLY A 239 -5.81 13.19 -3.67
N ALA A 240 -6.85 13.13 -2.86
CA ALA A 240 -7.05 13.91 -1.65
C ALA A 240 -6.88 13.08 -0.37
N THR A 241 -6.99 11.75 -0.40
CA THR A 241 -6.94 10.92 0.82
C THR A 241 -6.01 9.69 0.72
N ARG A 242 -5.16 9.47 1.74
CA ARG A 242 -4.24 8.32 1.81
C ARG A 242 -4.89 6.99 2.19
N SER A 243 -5.98 7.00 2.95
CA SER A 243 -6.62 5.77 3.44
C SER A 243 -7.15 4.87 2.31
N LYS A 244 -7.48 5.44 1.15
CA LYS A 244 -7.95 4.69 -0.04
C LYS A 244 -6.80 4.24 -0.95
N LEU A 245 -5.58 4.77 -0.72
CA LEU A 245 -4.38 4.47 -1.50
C LEU A 245 -3.67 3.18 -1.05
N THR A 246 -4.10 2.51 0.01
CA THR A 246 -3.53 1.25 0.50
C THR A 246 -4.14 0.01 -0.15
N SER A 247 -5.07 0.19 -1.10
CA SER A 247 -5.74 -0.90 -1.78
C SER A 247 -4.81 -1.67 -2.72
N THR A 248 -5.13 -2.94 -2.94
CA THR A 248 -4.49 -3.82 -3.93
C THR A 248 -4.48 -3.21 -5.34
N PHE A 249 -5.45 -2.37 -5.67
CA PHE A 249 -5.48 -1.58 -6.91
C PHE A 249 -4.19 -0.80 -7.12
N VAL A 250 -3.76 -0.08 -6.10
CA VAL A 250 -2.62 0.84 -6.17
C VAL A 250 -1.34 0.05 -6.41
N LYS A 251 -1.19 -1.13 -5.80
CA LYS A 251 -0.05 -2.03 -6.07
C LYS A 251 0.03 -2.47 -7.53
N ILE A 252 -1.10 -2.58 -8.22
CA ILE A 252 -1.16 -3.06 -9.62
C ILE A 252 -1.02 -1.89 -10.60
N ALA A 253 -1.61 -0.75 -10.24
CA ALA A 253 -1.48 0.48 -11.00
C ALA A 253 -0.02 0.96 -11.06
N LEU A 254 0.74 0.75 -9.99
CA LEU A 254 2.13 1.21 -9.82
C LEU A 254 3.15 0.09 -10.12
N PRO A 255 3.67 -0.04 -11.35
CA PRO A 255 4.68 -1.04 -11.68
C PRO A 255 6.06 -0.79 -11.05
N ASN A 256 6.36 0.44 -10.59
CA ASN A 256 7.65 0.84 -10.03
C ASN A 256 7.51 1.26 -8.56
N ARG A 257 8.63 1.34 -7.83
CA ARG A 257 8.63 1.75 -6.42
C ARG A 257 8.13 3.20 -6.28
N PRO A 258 7.00 3.45 -5.58
CA PRO A 258 6.41 4.78 -5.56
C PRO A 258 7.15 5.76 -4.65
N ILE A 259 7.04 7.04 -4.97
CA ILE A 259 7.36 8.18 -4.11
C ILE A 259 6.06 8.84 -3.68
N CYS A 260 5.83 8.95 -2.38
CA CYS A 260 4.65 9.60 -1.85
C CYS A 260 4.92 11.09 -1.59
N VAL A 261 4.12 11.97 -2.19
CA VAL A 261 4.23 13.43 -2.13
C VAL A 261 2.94 14.02 -1.51
N GLY A 262 3.06 15.11 -0.76
CA GLY A 262 1.92 15.75 -0.08
C GLY A 262 2.07 15.85 1.44
N LYS A 263 1.17 16.58 2.10
CA LYS A 263 1.19 16.72 3.56
C LYS A 263 1.17 15.33 4.18
N ARG A 264 2.13 15.09 5.07
CA ARG A 264 1.99 14.08 6.11
C ARG A 264 0.84 14.57 6.98
N ASP A 265 -0.40 14.22 6.65
CA ASP A 265 -1.21 13.73 7.75
C ASP A 265 -0.34 12.67 8.41
N LYS A 266 -0.24 12.68 9.73
CA LYS A 266 0.43 11.61 10.48
C LYS A 266 -0.28 10.29 10.16
N VAL A 267 -0.02 9.72 8.99
CA VAL A 267 -0.03 8.30 8.76
C VAL A 267 1.30 7.88 9.35
N GLU A 268 1.32 7.81 10.68
CA GLU A 268 2.18 6.85 11.33
C GLU A 268 1.91 5.55 10.57
N GLU A 269 2.95 4.99 9.94
CA GLU A 269 2.96 3.53 9.77
C GLU A 269 2.55 2.98 11.14
N PRO A 270 1.51 2.14 11.24
CA PRO A 270 0.93 1.80 12.53
C PRO A 270 2.05 1.35 13.46
N THR A 271 2.45 2.24 14.37
CA THR A 271 3.50 1.91 15.32
C THR A 271 2.97 0.73 16.13
N GLY A 272 3.84 -0.11 16.70
CA GLY A 272 3.37 -1.22 17.54
C GLY A 272 2.34 -0.76 18.59
N LYS A 273 2.47 0.48 19.07
CA LYS A 273 1.52 1.17 19.96
C LYS A 273 0.15 1.45 19.33
N GLN A 274 0.08 1.98 18.10
CA GLN A 274 -1.19 2.23 17.42
C GLN A 274 -1.93 0.94 17.03
N GLN A 275 -1.18 -0.08 16.59
CA GLN A 275 -1.77 -1.41 16.38
C GLN A 275 -2.33 -1.97 17.69
N GLN A 276 -1.62 -1.77 18.80
CA GLN A 276 -2.09 -2.18 20.12
C GLN A 276 -3.35 -1.41 20.55
N GLN A 277 -3.42 -0.09 20.35
CA GLN A 277 -4.60 0.72 20.65
C GLN A 277 -5.84 0.22 19.89
N LYS A 278 -5.70 -0.01 18.58
CA LYS A 278 -6.81 -0.51 17.74
C LYS A 278 -7.27 -1.92 18.15
N ARG A 279 -6.35 -2.79 18.59
CA ARG A 279 -6.67 -4.12 19.16
C ARG A 279 -7.48 -3.97 20.44
N THR A 280 -7.05 -3.09 21.34
CA THR A 280 -7.74 -2.81 22.60
C THR A 280 -9.13 -2.23 22.36
N GLU A 281 -9.29 -1.28 21.44
CA GLU A 281 -10.59 -0.69 21.07
C GLU A 281 -11.56 -1.75 20.51
N THR A 282 -11.12 -2.56 19.55
CA THR A 282 -11.95 -3.64 18.96
C THR A 282 -12.37 -4.64 20.03
N TYR A 283 -11.47 -4.95 20.96
CA TYR A 283 -11.76 -5.83 22.10
C TYR A 283 -12.81 -5.23 23.05
N HIS A 284 -12.69 -3.95 23.40
CA HIS A 284 -13.69 -3.27 24.23
C HIS A 284 -15.06 -3.23 23.56
N GLN A 285 -15.11 -2.90 22.27
CA GLN A 285 -16.35 -2.96 21.50
C GLN A 285 -16.97 -4.35 21.55
N PHE A 286 -16.18 -5.41 21.37
CA PHE A 286 -16.68 -6.79 21.47
C PHE A 286 -17.24 -7.12 22.86
N ARG A 287 -16.60 -6.68 23.95
CA ARG A 287 -17.09 -6.91 25.32
C ARG A 287 -18.40 -6.20 25.64
N GLU A 288 -18.62 -5.02 25.04
CA GLU A 288 -19.83 -4.24 25.29
C GLU A 288 -21.05 -4.81 24.56
N GLN A 289 -20.84 -5.64 23.53
CA GLN A 289 -21.92 -6.32 22.84
C GLN A 289 -22.44 -7.52 23.65
N GLN A 290 -23.77 -7.69 23.68
CA GLN A 290 -24.40 -8.87 24.29
C GLN A 290 -24.18 -10.15 23.48
N SER A 291 -23.93 -10.01 22.17
CA SER A 291 -23.62 -11.13 21.27
C SER A 291 -22.73 -10.64 20.14
N GLY A 292 -21.73 -11.42 19.76
CA GLY A 292 -20.85 -11.09 18.64
C GLY A 292 -19.87 -12.21 18.30
N LEU A 293 -19.16 -12.06 17.18
CA LEU A 293 -18.07 -12.92 16.76
C LEU A 293 -16.81 -12.08 16.61
N LEU A 294 -15.73 -12.49 17.29
CA LEU A 294 -14.41 -11.90 17.12
C LEU A 294 -13.49 -12.88 16.40
N LEU A 295 -12.89 -12.44 15.30
CA LEU A 295 -11.88 -13.20 14.56
C LEU A 295 -10.48 -12.64 14.90
N CYS A 296 -9.58 -13.50 15.37
CA CYS A 296 -8.22 -13.09 15.75
C CYS A 296 -7.18 -14.17 15.45
N THR A 297 -5.96 -13.75 15.13
CA THR A 297 -4.76 -14.61 15.10
C THR A 297 -4.07 -14.61 16.47
N ASP A 298 -3.12 -15.52 16.70
CA ASP A 298 -2.38 -15.59 17.97
C ASP A 298 -1.70 -14.28 18.35
N VAL A 299 -1.12 -13.61 17.35
CA VAL A 299 -0.45 -12.31 17.54
C VAL A 299 -1.45 -11.23 17.96
N ALA A 300 -2.68 -11.28 17.46
CA ALA A 300 -3.72 -10.30 17.78
C ALA A 300 -4.35 -10.54 19.16
N ALA A 301 -4.39 -11.79 19.64
CA ALA A 301 -5.00 -12.16 20.91
C ALA A 301 -4.07 -12.01 22.12
N ARG A 302 -2.75 -11.89 21.92
CA ARG A 302 -1.76 -11.76 23.01
C ARG A 302 -2.00 -10.49 23.84
N GLY A 303 -2.01 -10.66 25.17
CA GLY A 303 -2.22 -9.58 26.13
C GLY A 303 -3.68 -9.13 26.32
N LEU A 304 -4.64 -9.78 25.65
CA LEU A 304 -6.06 -9.50 25.83
C LEU A 304 -6.68 -10.49 26.83
N ASP A 305 -7.45 -9.97 27.78
CA ASP A 305 -8.11 -10.76 28.82
C ASP A 305 -9.59 -10.96 28.49
N PHE A 306 -9.90 -12.03 27.75
CA PHE A 306 -11.26 -12.42 27.39
C PHE A 306 -11.98 -13.01 28.60
N SER A 307 -13.13 -12.46 28.96
CA SER A 307 -14.03 -12.97 30.01
C SER A 307 -15.45 -13.05 29.47
N GLY A 308 -16.24 -14.03 29.94
CA GLY A 308 -17.63 -14.19 29.50
C GLY A 308 -17.81 -14.69 28.06
N VAL A 309 -16.82 -15.39 27.50
CA VAL A 309 -16.92 -15.97 26.14
C VAL A 309 -17.50 -17.38 26.23
N ASP A 310 -18.58 -17.66 25.50
CA ASP A 310 -19.23 -18.98 25.51
C ASP A 310 -18.49 -20.06 24.70
N TRP A 311 -17.90 -19.64 23.57
CA TRP A 311 -17.30 -20.54 22.58
C TRP A 311 -15.94 -20.04 22.11
N ILE A 312 -14.94 -20.92 22.14
CA ILE A 312 -13.66 -20.75 21.47
C ILE A 312 -13.60 -21.71 20.29
N VAL A 313 -13.59 -21.16 19.08
CA VAL A 313 -13.48 -21.92 17.83
C VAL A 313 -12.09 -21.73 17.26
N GLN A 314 -11.29 -22.79 17.26
CA GLN A 314 -9.96 -22.82 16.66
C GLN A 314 -10.08 -23.42 15.26
N TYR A 315 -9.96 -22.56 14.26
CA TYR A 315 -10.06 -22.95 12.84
C TYR A 315 -8.89 -23.86 12.43
N ASP A 316 -7.71 -23.59 12.98
CA ASP A 316 -6.48 -24.35 12.80
C ASP A 316 -5.80 -24.64 14.16
N PRO A 317 -5.06 -25.75 14.27
CA PRO A 317 -4.29 -26.04 15.47
C PRO A 317 -3.10 -25.07 15.62
N PRO A 318 -2.73 -24.69 16.86
CA PRO A 318 -1.53 -23.90 17.10
C PRO A 318 -0.24 -24.70 16.90
N ASP A 319 0.89 -23.98 16.79
CA ASP A 319 2.23 -24.55 16.67
C ASP A 319 2.78 -25.16 17.97
N ASP A 320 2.10 -24.96 19.10
CA ASP A 320 2.46 -25.55 20.40
C ASP A 320 1.20 -25.99 21.18
N PRO A 321 1.16 -27.22 21.72
CA PRO A 321 0.15 -27.64 22.70
C PRO A 321 -0.08 -26.65 23.86
N ASN A 322 0.94 -25.93 24.33
CA ASN A 322 0.75 -24.93 25.39
C ASN A 322 -0.10 -23.75 24.90
N GLU A 323 0.09 -23.34 23.65
CA GLU A 323 -0.71 -22.27 23.04
C GLU A 323 -2.18 -22.71 22.89
N TYR A 324 -2.44 -23.99 22.61
CA TYR A 324 -3.80 -24.55 22.67
C TYR A 324 -4.44 -24.33 24.05
N ILE A 325 -3.72 -24.65 25.13
CA ILE A 325 -4.20 -24.45 26.51
C ILE A 325 -4.48 -22.97 26.77
N HIS A 326 -3.60 -22.08 26.31
CA HIS A 326 -3.81 -20.64 26.43
C HIS A 326 -4.99 -20.10 25.61
N ARG A 327 -5.31 -20.70 24.45
CA ARG A 327 -6.46 -20.35 23.61
C ARG A 327 -7.78 -20.80 24.25
N VAL A 328 -7.87 -22.05 24.71
CA VAL A 328 -9.11 -22.55 25.35
C VAL A 328 -9.33 -21.95 26.73
N GLY A 329 -8.25 -21.60 27.43
CA GLY A 329 -8.30 -20.90 28.71
C GLY A 329 -8.82 -19.47 28.61
N ARG A 330 -9.35 -19.03 27.47
CA ARG A 330 -10.04 -17.74 27.24
C ARG A 330 -11.54 -17.82 27.53
N THR A 331 -12.09 -19.04 27.60
CA THR A 331 -13.45 -19.33 28.07
C THR A 331 -13.40 -20.01 29.46
N ALA A 332 -14.56 -20.21 30.10
CA ALA A 332 -14.69 -20.86 31.41
C ALA A 332 -13.74 -20.27 32.49
N ARG A 333 -13.56 -18.94 32.48
CA ARG A 333 -12.72 -18.23 33.45
C ARG A 333 -13.53 -17.83 34.68
N GLY A 334 -13.10 -18.30 35.85
CA GLY A 334 -13.72 -18.01 37.15
C GLY A 334 -14.60 -19.14 37.66
N GLU A 335 -14.73 -19.25 38.98
CA GLU A 335 -15.52 -20.30 39.62
C GLU A 335 -16.99 -20.26 39.17
N GLY A 336 -17.54 -21.43 38.83
CA GLY A 336 -18.95 -21.57 38.41
C GLY A 336 -19.23 -21.19 36.94
N THR A 337 -18.26 -20.69 36.19
CA THR A 337 -18.44 -20.37 34.77
C THR A 337 -18.30 -21.61 33.89
N LYS A 338 -19.05 -21.66 32.79
CA LYS A 338 -19.00 -22.73 31.78
C LYS A 338 -18.50 -22.15 30.47
N GLY A 339 -17.90 -23.00 29.65
CA GLY A 339 -17.30 -22.62 28.38
C GLY A 339 -17.13 -23.81 27.47
N ASN A 340 -17.18 -23.57 26.18
CA ASN A 340 -16.99 -24.61 25.16
C ASN A 340 -15.81 -24.25 24.27
N ALA A 341 -15.06 -25.27 23.84
CA ALA A 341 -13.98 -25.11 22.89
C ALA A 341 -14.05 -26.20 21.82
N ILE A 342 -13.89 -25.80 20.55
CA ILE A 342 -13.78 -26.70 19.40
C ILE A 342 -12.47 -26.43 18.69
N LEU A 343 -11.76 -27.50 18.37
CA LEU A 343 -10.60 -27.50 17.49
C LEU A 343 -10.96 -28.23 16.20
N ILE A 344 -10.80 -27.56 15.08
CA ILE A 344 -10.97 -28.14 13.75
C ILE A 344 -9.60 -28.63 13.29
N LEU A 345 -9.54 -29.88 12.82
CA LEU A 345 -8.32 -30.50 12.32
C LEU A 345 -8.56 -31.07 10.94
N GLN A 346 -7.60 -30.87 10.05
CA GLN A 346 -7.51 -31.59 8.79
C GLN A 346 -7.10 -33.06 9.03
N PRO A 347 -7.38 -33.97 8.08
CA PRO A 347 -6.96 -35.36 8.18
C PRO A 347 -5.44 -35.55 8.38
N CYS A 348 -4.61 -34.69 7.78
CA CYS A 348 -3.15 -34.70 7.92
C CYS A 348 -2.67 -34.22 9.30
N GLU A 349 -3.44 -33.37 9.98
CA GLU A 349 -3.08 -32.74 11.26
C GLU A 349 -3.40 -33.62 12.48
N LYS A 350 -4.03 -34.79 12.29
CA LYS A 350 -4.45 -35.69 13.39
C LYS A 350 -3.34 -36.06 14.38
N ARG A 351 -2.08 -36.00 13.95
CA ARG A 351 -0.92 -36.25 14.83
C ARG A 351 -0.82 -35.23 15.96
N PHE A 352 -1.36 -34.02 15.80
CA PHE A 352 -1.45 -33.01 16.85
C PHE A 352 -2.15 -33.53 18.12
N LEU A 353 -3.12 -34.43 17.97
CA LEU A 353 -3.82 -35.06 19.10
C LEU A 353 -2.88 -35.86 20.02
N LYS A 354 -1.78 -36.41 19.48
CA LYS A 354 -0.77 -37.11 20.29
C LYS A 354 0.01 -36.13 21.16
N HIS A 355 0.37 -34.98 20.60
CA HIS A 355 1.06 -33.90 21.31
C HIS A 355 0.18 -33.31 22.42
N LEU A 356 -1.12 -33.10 22.15
CA LEU A 356 -2.09 -32.72 23.19
C LEU A 356 -2.17 -33.75 24.32
N LYS A 357 -2.21 -35.04 23.99
CA LYS A 357 -2.23 -36.11 25.00
C LYS A 357 -0.96 -36.13 25.85
N GLN A 358 0.20 -35.85 25.27
CA GLN A 358 1.46 -35.72 26.00
C GLN A 358 1.45 -34.50 26.95
N ALA A 359 0.80 -33.41 26.54
CA ALA A 359 0.53 -32.25 27.40
C ALA A 359 -0.61 -32.48 28.41
N SER A 360 -1.06 -33.73 28.62
CA SER A 360 -2.17 -34.10 29.52
C SER A 360 -3.52 -33.47 29.17
N VAL A 361 -3.72 -33.11 27.91
CA VAL A 361 -4.99 -32.59 27.38
C VAL A 361 -5.72 -33.71 26.64
N PHE A 362 -6.92 -34.05 27.12
CA PHE A 362 -7.80 -35.03 26.50
C PHE A 362 -8.94 -34.34 25.76
N VAL A 363 -9.06 -34.59 24.46
CA VAL A 363 -10.14 -34.04 23.63
C VAL A 363 -11.10 -35.14 23.18
N ARG A 364 -12.39 -34.82 23.10
CA ARG A 364 -13.42 -35.72 22.59
C ARG A 364 -13.66 -35.45 21.11
N GLN A 365 -13.57 -36.49 20.28
CA GLN A 365 -13.91 -36.36 18.87
C GLN A 365 -15.42 -36.12 18.72
N TYR A 366 -15.77 -35.04 18.02
CA TYR A 366 -17.15 -34.75 17.63
C TYR A 366 -17.35 -35.07 16.15
N LYS A 367 -18.38 -35.86 15.83
CA LYS A 367 -18.77 -36.13 14.44
C LYS A 367 -19.83 -35.11 14.02
N PHE A 368 -19.46 -34.21 13.13
CA PHE A 368 -20.33 -33.16 12.62
C PHE A 368 -21.18 -33.65 11.44
N SER A 369 -22.46 -33.28 11.42
CA SER A 369 -23.38 -33.60 10.31
C SER A 369 -23.49 -32.44 9.33
N TRP A 370 -22.91 -32.60 8.15
CA TRP A 370 -22.86 -31.58 7.10
C TRP A 370 -24.21 -31.26 6.46
N ASN A 371 -25.20 -32.14 6.59
CA ASN A 371 -26.53 -31.97 5.99
C ASN A 371 -27.30 -30.72 6.48
N LYS A 372 -26.85 -30.10 7.57
CA LYS A 372 -27.46 -28.87 8.13
C LYS A 372 -26.72 -27.58 7.74
N VAL A 373 -25.60 -27.70 7.02
CA VAL A 373 -24.78 -26.56 6.60
C VAL A 373 -25.08 -26.26 5.13
N ALA A 374 -25.41 -25.00 4.83
CA ALA A 374 -25.60 -24.57 3.46
C ALA A 374 -24.27 -24.70 2.70
N ASP A 375 -24.31 -25.33 1.52
CA ASP A 375 -23.16 -25.32 0.63
C ASP A 375 -22.98 -23.92 0.05
N ILE A 376 -21.88 -23.27 0.43
CA ILE A 376 -21.51 -21.93 -0.01
C ILE A 376 -20.39 -21.95 -1.06
N GLN A 377 -19.91 -23.12 -1.46
CA GLN A 377 -18.70 -23.25 -2.29
C GLN A 377 -18.85 -22.51 -3.62
N ASP A 378 -19.93 -22.75 -4.36
CA ASP A 378 -20.19 -22.07 -5.64
C ASP A 378 -20.32 -20.55 -5.47
N ARG A 379 -20.96 -20.11 -4.36
CA ARG A 379 -21.12 -18.68 -4.06
C ARG A 379 -19.78 -18.02 -3.77
N LEU A 380 -18.93 -18.69 -2.99
CA LEU A 380 -17.59 -18.23 -2.67
C LEU A 380 -16.72 -18.16 -3.92
N GLU A 381 -16.70 -19.23 -4.72
CA GLU A 381 -15.96 -19.26 -5.98
C GLU A 381 -16.43 -18.16 -6.94
N ASN A 382 -17.74 -17.97 -7.09
CA ASN A 382 -18.27 -16.89 -7.91
C ASN A 382 -17.85 -15.52 -7.37
N LEU A 383 -17.93 -15.28 -6.06
CA LEU A 383 -17.53 -14.01 -5.46
C LEU A 383 -16.03 -13.72 -5.70
N ILE A 384 -15.16 -14.71 -5.44
CA ILE A 384 -13.71 -14.56 -5.59
C ILE A 384 -13.31 -14.41 -7.05
N ASN A 385 -13.96 -15.11 -7.98
CA ASN A 385 -13.62 -15.00 -9.40
C ASN A 385 -14.22 -13.76 -10.08
N ASN A 386 -15.37 -13.26 -9.60
CA ASN A 386 -16.02 -12.08 -10.18
C ASN A 386 -15.48 -10.76 -9.61
N GLU A 387 -15.06 -10.74 -8.35
CA GLU A 387 -14.49 -9.55 -7.71
C GLU A 387 -12.97 -9.62 -7.70
N PHE A 388 -12.35 -8.84 -8.60
CA PHE A 388 -10.90 -8.85 -8.79
C PHE A 388 -10.10 -8.56 -7.50
N PHE A 389 -10.54 -7.62 -6.66
CA PHE A 389 -9.84 -7.36 -5.39
C PHE A 389 -9.95 -8.50 -4.41
N LEU A 390 -11.12 -9.13 -4.33
CA LEU A 390 -11.29 -10.32 -3.51
C LEU A 390 -10.44 -11.47 -4.06
N CYS A 391 -10.33 -11.62 -5.38
CA CYS A 391 -9.43 -12.59 -6.01
C CYS A 391 -7.99 -12.42 -5.54
N ILE A 392 -7.46 -11.20 -5.56
CA ILE A 392 -6.06 -10.97 -5.16
C ILE A 392 -5.89 -11.05 -3.67
N SER A 393 -6.79 -10.49 -2.88
CA SER A 393 -6.74 -10.63 -1.42
C SER A 393 -6.83 -12.11 -1.01
N ALA A 394 -7.63 -12.92 -1.72
CA ALA A 394 -7.67 -14.37 -1.53
C ALA A 394 -6.35 -15.04 -1.94
N LYS A 395 -5.66 -14.59 -3.00
CA LYS A 395 -4.34 -15.11 -3.41
C LYS A 395 -3.27 -14.76 -2.37
N GLU A 396 -3.26 -13.52 -1.88
CA GLU A 396 -2.37 -13.09 -0.80
C GLU A 396 -2.65 -13.89 0.49
N ALA A 397 -3.92 -14.08 0.85
CA ALA A 397 -4.33 -14.85 2.02
C ALA A 397 -3.95 -16.34 1.89
N PHE A 398 -4.20 -16.95 0.74
CA PHE A 398 -3.79 -18.33 0.43
C PHE A 398 -2.26 -18.48 0.53
N THR A 399 -1.51 -17.56 -0.06
CA THR A 399 -0.04 -17.56 0.03
C THR A 399 0.44 -17.40 1.46
N GLY A 400 -0.19 -16.50 2.22
CA GLY A 400 0.08 -16.29 3.64
C GLY A 400 -0.19 -17.55 4.46
N TYR A 401 -1.31 -18.24 4.21
CA TYR A 401 -1.67 -19.48 4.87
C TYR A 401 -0.66 -20.60 4.61
N VAL A 402 -0.32 -20.88 3.35
CA VAL A 402 0.63 -21.95 3.01
C VAL A 402 2.04 -21.65 3.57
N ARG A 403 2.48 -20.38 3.51
CA ARG A 403 3.76 -19.98 4.12
C ARG A 403 3.73 -20.08 5.64
N ALA A 404 2.63 -19.70 6.28
CA ALA A 404 2.46 -19.86 7.72
C ALA A 404 2.55 -21.35 8.08
N TYR A 405 1.84 -22.22 7.36
CA TYR A 405 1.90 -23.67 7.53
C TYR A 405 3.33 -24.21 7.41
N GLU A 406 4.10 -23.74 6.43
CA GLU A 406 5.51 -24.11 6.30
C GLU A 406 6.39 -23.49 7.40
N SER A 407 6.01 -22.38 8.03
CA SER A 407 6.82 -21.79 9.09
C SER A 407 6.68 -22.48 10.45
N HIS A 408 5.70 -23.39 10.61
CA HIS A 408 5.48 -24.13 11.86
C HIS A 408 6.67 -25.02 12.21
N HIS A 409 6.97 -25.11 13.51
CA HIS A 409 8.10 -25.89 14.02
C HIS A 409 7.79 -27.39 14.04
N MET A 410 6.55 -27.80 14.33
CA MET A 410 6.16 -29.22 14.40
C MET A 410 5.94 -29.84 13.01
N LYS A 411 7.02 -30.14 12.30
CA LYS A 411 7.00 -30.70 10.93
C LYS A 411 6.38 -32.09 10.80
N ASP A 412 6.24 -32.83 11.88
CA ASP A 412 5.56 -34.12 11.90
C ASP A 412 4.04 -33.99 11.83
N VAL A 413 3.51 -32.81 12.20
CA VAL A 413 2.11 -32.39 12.10
C VAL A 413 1.91 -31.47 10.88
N PHE A 414 2.70 -30.41 10.80
CA PHE A 414 2.60 -29.35 9.79
C PHE A 414 3.63 -29.58 8.69
N ASN A 415 3.25 -30.39 7.71
CA ASN A 415 4.07 -30.64 6.53
C ASN A 415 3.33 -30.18 5.27
N VAL A 416 3.83 -29.16 4.60
CA VAL A 416 3.19 -28.62 3.38
C VAL A 416 3.14 -29.66 2.25
N ARG A 417 4.06 -30.62 2.21
CA ARG A 417 4.02 -31.71 1.22
C ARG A 417 2.85 -32.68 1.44
N SER A 418 2.29 -32.70 2.65
CA SER A 418 1.11 -33.50 2.99
C SER A 418 -0.21 -32.74 2.84
N LEU A 419 -0.14 -31.44 2.55
CA LEU A 419 -1.28 -30.56 2.39
C LEU A 419 -1.87 -30.75 0.99
N ASP A 420 -3.18 -30.92 0.90
CA ASP A 420 -3.87 -30.93 -0.40
C ASP A 420 -4.02 -29.48 -0.89
N ILE A 421 -3.02 -29.02 -1.66
CA ILE A 421 -2.98 -27.65 -2.19
C ILE A 421 -4.22 -27.36 -3.06
N GLY A 422 -4.77 -28.37 -3.74
CA GLY A 422 -5.98 -28.22 -4.55
C GLY A 422 -7.19 -27.90 -3.69
N MET A 423 -7.42 -28.69 -2.64
CA MET A 423 -8.52 -28.46 -1.70
C MET A 423 -8.34 -27.18 -0.89
N VAL A 424 -7.11 -26.85 -0.50
CA VAL A 424 -6.82 -25.57 0.16
C VAL A 424 -7.10 -24.41 -0.79
N SER A 425 -6.63 -24.46 -2.04
CA SER A 425 -6.98 -23.43 -3.04
C SER A 425 -8.50 -23.27 -3.19
N LYS A 426 -9.24 -24.38 -3.22
CA LYS A 426 -10.70 -24.39 -3.30
C LYS A 426 -11.35 -23.73 -2.08
N SER A 427 -10.80 -23.92 -0.88
CA SER A 427 -11.27 -23.27 0.35
C SER A 427 -11.11 -21.74 0.35
N PHE A 428 -10.16 -21.21 -0.43
CA PHE A 428 -10.00 -19.77 -0.69
C PHE A 428 -10.84 -19.27 -1.88
N GLY A 429 -11.70 -20.11 -2.47
CA GLY A 429 -12.60 -19.76 -3.57
C GLY A 429 -12.00 -19.87 -4.97
N PHE A 430 -10.86 -20.56 -5.13
CA PHE A 430 -10.26 -20.79 -6.44
C PHE A 430 -10.79 -22.06 -7.11
N ARG A 431 -11.28 -21.94 -8.35
CA ARG A 431 -11.73 -23.09 -9.17
C ARG A 431 -10.58 -23.95 -9.65
N THR A 432 -9.43 -23.32 -9.89
CA THR A 432 -8.19 -23.97 -10.32
C THR A 432 -7.19 -23.96 -9.18
N PRO A 433 -6.51 -25.08 -8.91
CA PRO A 433 -5.43 -25.12 -7.92
C PRO A 433 -4.38 -24.05 -8.20
N LEU A 434 -4.01 -23.31 -7.17
CA LEU A 434 -2.94 -22.32 -7.25
C LEU A 434 -1.59 -22.97 -7.02
N TYR A 435 -0.59 -22.53 -7.77
CA TYR A 435 0.80 -22.92 -7.57
C TYR A 435 1.50 -21.89 -6.68
N ILE A 436 2.27 -22.36 -5.70
CA ILE A 436 3.19 -21.54 -4.89
C ILE A 436 4.58 -22.13 -5.02
N ASP A 437 5.52 -21.29 -5.42
CA ASP A 437 6.94 -21.59 -5.29
C ASP A 437 7.35 -21.33 -3.84
N LEU A 438 7.72 -22.40 -3.14
CA LEU A 438 8.19 -22.35 -1.76
C LEU A 438 9.71 -22.21 -1.65
N GLY A 439 10.44 -22.24 -2.79
CA GLY A 439 11.90 -22.18 -2.81
C GLY A 439 12.59 -23.31 -2.04
N LEU A 440 11.92 -24.47 -1.93
CA LEU A 440 12.32 -25.65 -1.16
C LEU A 440 13.06 -26.69 -2.00
#